data_AF-A0A060CRV4-F1
#
_entry.id   AF-A0A060CRV4-F1
#
_cell.length_a   1.000
_cell.length_b   1.000
_cell.length_c   1.000
_cell.angle_alpha   90.00
_cell.angle_beta   90.00
_cell.angle_gamma   90.00
#
_symmetry.space_group_name_H-M   'P 1'
#
loop_
_entity.id
_entity.type
_entity.pdbx_description
1 polymer ?
#
loop_
_entity_poly.entity_id
_entity_poly.type
_entity_poly.pdbx_seq_one_letter_code
_entity_poly.pdbx_strand_id
1 'polypeptide(L)'
;STSSSASTWEVKNFIVKHGSGEDIDDGGNTEVEGGEGKGTKEEPFNIIAAQANSGKSAWVKAYIVGAVNGMTLSDGATFTPPFTDISTNLLVAASADETDYNNCMPIQLPSGDIRSKLNLNDNAGNLGKEVILYGSIEKYFGVMD
;
A
#
# COMPACT_ATOMS: atom_id res chain seq x y z
N SER A 1 -6.41 47.05 -32.66
CA SER A 1 -5.13 46.42 -32.27
C SER A 1 -5.10 46.27 -30.76
N THR A 2 -5.06 45.05 -30.24
CA THR A 2 -4.79 44.78 -28.83
C THR A 2 -3.79 43.64 -28.78
N SER A 3 -2.51 44.00 -28.69
CA SER A 3 -1.44 43.05 -28.41
C SER A 3 -1.45 42.76 -26.91
N SER A 4 -2.02 41.63 -26.50
CA SER A 4 -1.75 41.09 -25.17
C SER A 4 -0.37 40.42 -25.22
N SER A 5 0.67 41.09 -24.75
CA SER A 5 1.95 40.42 -24.49
C SER A 5 1.80 39.59 -23.22
N ALA A 6 1.61 38.27 -23.37
CA ALA A 6 1.75 37.36 -22.23
C ALA A 6 3.22 37.38 -21.78
N SER A 7 3.46 37.36 -20.47
CA SER A 7 4.81 37.22 -19.93
C SER A 7 5.29 35.78 -20.10
N THR A 8 6.57 35.62 -20.44
CA THR A 8 7.23 34.32 -20.55
C THR A 8 7.94 34.00 -19.25
N TRP A 9 7.77 32.77 -18.76
CA TRP A 9 8.44 32.24 -17.57
C TRP A 9 9.77 31.56 -17.96
N GLU A 10 10.81 31.78 -17.16
CA GLU A 10 12.15 31.19 -17.32
C GLU A 10 12.43 30.22 -16.17
N VAL A 11 12.76 28.97 -16.51
CA VAL A 11 13.24 27.97 -15.54
C VAL A 11 14.72 28.21 -15.27
N LYS A 12 15.07 28.61 -14.04
CA LYS A 12 16.48 28.90 -13.68
C LYS A 12 17.29 27.67 -13.29
N ASN A 13 16.65 26.63 -12.76
CA ASN A 13 17.26 25.36 -12.41
C ASN A 13 16.18 24.28 -12.32
N PHE A 14 16.48 23.06 -12.78
CA PHE A 14 15.65 21.88 -12.62
C PHE A 14 16.57 20.70 -12.26
N ILE A 15 16.17 19.88 -11.30
CA ILE A 15 16.90 18.67 -10.89
C ILE A 15 15.97 17.49 -11.09
N VAL A 16 16.25 16.67 -12.11
CA VAL A 16 15.68 15.32 -12.22
C VAL A 16 16.66 14.33 -11.62
N LYS A 17 16.25 13.68 -10.54
CA LYS A 17 16.90 12.45 -10.10
C LYS A 17 16.46 11.34 -11.06
N HIS A 18 17.41 10.55 -11.55
CA HIS A 18 17.09 9.28 -12.21
C HIS A 18 16.39 8.38 -11.18
N GLY A 19 15.07 8.31 -11.26
CA GLY A 19 14.36 7.05 -11.11
C GLY A 19 13.98 6.61 -12.52
N SER A 20 13.94 5.31 -12.80
CA SER A 20 13.19 4.83 -13.96
C SER A 20 11.77 5.35 -13.79
N GLY A 21 11.35 6.27 -14.67
CA GLY A 21 9.94 6.40 -14.95
C GLY A 21 9.56 5.10 -15.62
N GLU A 22 9.09 4.14 -14.83
CA GLU A 22 8.34 3.04 -15.41
C GLU A 22 7.05 3.68 -15.90
N ASP A 23 6.74 3.46 -17.18
CA ASP A 23 5.36 3.52 -17.60
C ASP A 23 4.60 2.66 -16.58
N ILE A 24 3.62 3.24 -15.88
CA ILE A 24 2.61 2.41 -15.25
C ILE A 24 1.91 1.78 -16.44
N ASP A 25 2.38 0.58 -16.81
CA ASP A 25 1.67 -0.29 -17.72
C ASP A 25 0.28 -0.43 -17.09
N ASP A 26 -0.70 0.25 -17.66
CA ASP A 26 -2.12 0.07 -17.37
C ASP A 26 -2.56 -1.29 -17.94
N GLY A 27 -1.71 -2.31 -17.81
CA GLY A 27 -2.01 -3.70 -18.10
C GLY A 27 -3.33 -3.97 -17.40
N GLY A 28 -4.39 -4.10 -18.19
CA GLY A 28 -5.75 -3.78 -17.75
C GLY A 28 -6.10 -4.35 -16.39
N ASN A 29 -6.80 -3.55 -15.59
CA ASN A 29 -7.23 -3.95 -14.25
C ASN A 29 -8.20 -5.14 -14.34
N THR A 30 -7.96 -6.16 -13.53
CA THR A 30 -8.92 -7.23 -13.34
C THR A 30 -10.04 -6.71 -12.47
N GLU A 31 -11.23 -6.53 -13.04
CA GLU A 31 -12.44 -6.21 -12.28
C GLU A 31 -12.99 -7.47 -11.61
N VAL A 32 -13.33 -7.37 -10.33
CA VAL A 32 -13.93 -8.45 -9.52
C VAL A 32 -15.06 -7.87 -8.67
N GLU A 33 -16.03 -8.70 -8.29
CA GLU A 33 -17.14 -8.26 -7.42
C GLU A 33 -16.62 -7.71 -6.09
N GLY A 34 -17.05 -6.50 -5.72
CA GLY A 34 -16.57 -5.79 -4.52
C GLY A 34 -15.19 -5.14 -4.66
N GLY A 35 -14.49 -5.34 -5.79
CA GLY A 35 -13.25 -4.64 -6.11
C GLY A 35 -13.53 -3.20 -6.55
N GLU A 36 -12.79 -2.24 -5.99
CA GLU A 36 -12.92 -0.82 -6.30
C GLU A 36 -11.55 -0.19 -6.58
N GLY A 37 -11.54 0.89 -7.37
CA GLY A 37 -10.35 1.67 -7.70
C GLY A 37 -9.67 1.25 -9.01
N LYS A 38 -8.67 2.03 -9.42
CA LYS A 38 -7.87 1.81 -10.63
C LYS A 38 -6.39 1.57 -10.34
N GLY A 39 -6.00 1.50 -9.07
CA GLY A 39 -4.60 1.34 -8.67
C GLY A 39 -3.75 2.60 -8.85
N THR A 40 -4.37 3.73 -9.20
CA THR A 40 -3.70 5.04 -9.30
C THR A 40 -3.74 5.75 -7.95
N LYS A 41 -2.93 6.80 -7.80
CA LYS A 41 -2.89 7.56 -6.54
C LYS A 41 -4.24 8.21 -6.21
N GLU A 42 -4.94 8.67 -7.24
CA GLU A 42 -6.23 9.36 -7.16
C GLU A 42 -7.39 8.36 -6.96
N GLU A 43 -7.26 7.16 -7.55
CA GLU A 43 -8.23 6.07 -7.46
C GLU A 43 -7.53 4.79 -6.99
N PRO A 44 -7.07 4.72 -5.72
CA PRO A 44 -6.34 3.56 -5.22
C PRO A 44 -7.25 2.34 -5.15
N PHE A 45 -6.68 1.16 -5.34
CA PHE A 45 -7.41 -0.09 -5.13
C PHE A 45 -7.84 -0.25 -3.67
N ASN A 46 -9.01 -0.82 -3.45
CA ASN A 46 -9.33 -1.46 -2.17
C ASN A 46 -8.64 -2.83 -2.06
N ILE A 47 -8.75 -3.52 -0.92
CA ILE A 47 -8.10 -4.82 -0.69
C ILE A 47 -8.52 -5.88 -1.73
N ILE A 48 -9.82 -5.92 -2.06
CA ILE A 48 -10.38 -6.90 -2.99
C ILE A 48 -9.79 -6.70 -4.40
N ALA A 49 -9.75 -5.46 -4.89
CA ALA A 49 -9.15 -5.15 -6.19
C ALA A 49 -7.64 -5.38 -6.20
N ALA A 50 -6.94 -5.08 -5.10
CA ALA A 50 -5.51 -5.33 -4.98
C ALA A 50 -5.20 -6.83 -5.12
N GLN A 51 -5.90 -7.69 -4.37
CA GLN A 51 -5.71 -9.15 -4.42
C GLN A 51 -5.96 -9.73 -5.83
N ALA A 52 -6.94 -9.17 -6.57
CA ALA A 52 -7.24 -9.57 -7.95
C ALA A 52 -6.20 -9.09 -8.99
N ASN A 53 -5.33 -8.14 -8.63
CA ASN A 53 -4.33 -7.53 -9.51
C ASN A 53 -2.89 -7.85 -9.07
N SER A 54 -2.66 -9.07 -8.57
CA SER A 54 -1.32 -9.58 -8.24
C SER A 54 -0.39 -9.55 -9.46
N GLY A 55 0.90 -9.28 -9.22
CA GLY A 55 1.94 -9.15 -10.24
C GLY A 55 2.14 -7.72 -10.77
N LYS A 56 1.42 -6.73 -10.24
CA LYS A 56 1.48 -5.32 -10.65
C LYS A 56 1.88 -4.41 -9.49
N SER A 57 2.38 -3.22 -9.81
CA SER A 57 2.55 -2.13 -8.84
C SER A 57 1.32 -1.24 -8.85
N ALA A 58 0.77 -0.94 -7.68
CA ALA A 58 -0.44 -0.12 -7.56
C ALA A 58 -0.49 0.62 -6.24
N TRP A 59 -1.33 1.67 -6.21
CA TRP A 59 -1.76 2.32 -4.97
C TRP A 59 -2.92 1.55 -4.37
N VAL A 60 -2.83 1.25 -3.06
CA VAL A 60 -3.86 0.55 -2.29
C VAL A 60 -4.26 1.40 -1.10
N LYS A 61 -5.57 1.53 -0.88
CA LYS A 61 -6.17 2.14 0.31
C LYS A 61 -6.75 1.03 1.21
N ALA A 62 -6.38 1.04 2.47
CA ALA A 62 -6.81 0.03 3.45
C ALA A 62 -6.63 0.52 4.89
N TYR A 63 -7.11 -0.26 5.86
CA TYR A 63 -6.89 0.00 7.29
C TYR A 63 -5.79 -0.90 7.85
N ILE A 64 -4.91 -0.37 8.70
CA ILE A 64 -3.94 -1.18 9.45
C ILE A 64 -4.67 -1.92 10.56
N VAL A 65 -4.69 -3.25 10.51
CA VAL A 65 -5.44 -4.08 11.46
C VAL A 65 -4.57 -4.98 12.33
N GLY A 66 -3.29 -5.10 12.00
CA GLY A 66 -2.41 -5.97 12.77
C GLY A 66 -1.02 -6.13 12.18
N ALA A 67 -0.37 -7.22 12.55
CA ALA A 67 0.92 -7.65 12.03
C ALA A 67 1.04 -9.18 12.11
N VAL A 68 2.13 -9.72 11.57
CA VAL A 68 2.43 -11.16 11.53
C VAL A 68 3.65 -11.44 12.39
N ASN A 69 3.46 -12.22 13.45
CA ASN A 69 4.49 -12.82 14.28
C ASN A 69 4.72 -14.28 13.88
N GLY A 70 5.37 -14.51 12.75
CA GLY A 70 5.59 -15.87 12.26
C GLY A 70 5.89 -15.92 10.77
N MET A 71 5.83 -17.14 10.21
CA MET A 71 6.10 -17.40 8.80
C MET A 71 4.83 -17.48 7.95
N THR A 72 3.66 -17.63 8.56
CA THR A 72 2.36 -17.79 7.90
C THR A 72 1.33 -16.89 8.55
N LEU A 73 0.29 -16.52 7.79
CA LEU A 73 -0.85 -15.77 8.34
C LEU A 73 -1.64 -16.60 9.35
N SER A 74 -1.87 -17.89 9.06
CA SER A 74 -2.66 -18.79 9.90
C SER A 74 -2.12 -18.91 11.33
N ASP A 75 -0.80 -18.88 11.47
CA ASP A 75 -0.14 -19.15 12.76
C ASP A 75 0.38 -17.87 13.42
N GLY A 76 0.62 -16.82 12.62
CA GLY A 76 1.31 -15.61 13.06
C GLY A 76 0.47 -14.35 13.09
N ALA A 77 -0.73 -14.32 12.51
CA ALA A 77 -1.55 -13.10 12.50
C ALA A 77 -1.91 -12.67 13.93
N THR A 78 -1.64 -11.40 14.25
CA THR A 78 -2.03 -10.76 15.50
C THR A 78 -2.70 -9.42 15.21
N PHE A 79 -3.82 -9.16 15.88
CA PHE A 79 -4.68 -8.00 15.65
C PHE A 79 -4.77 -7.07 16.86
N THR A 80 -4.15 -7.46 17.98
CA THR A 80 -4.21 -6.72 19.23
C THR A 80 -2.82 -6.49 19.81
N PRO A 81 -2.56 -5.31 20.43
CA PRO A 81 -1.31 -5.08 21.14
C PRO A 81 -1.07 -6.09 22.28
N PRO A 82 0.19 -6.32 22.69
CA PRO A 82 1.41 -5.72 22.14
C PRO A 82 1.91 -6.40 20.86
N PHE A 83 2.50 -5.62 19.93
CA PHE A 83 3.12 -6.11 18.69
C PHE A 83 4.64 -6.28 18.82
N THR A 84 5.09 -6.77 19.97
CA THR A 84 6.49 -6.82 20.39
C THR A 84 7.39 -7.49 19.35
N ASP A 85 8.47 -6.79 18.98
CA ASP A 85 9.50 -7.25 18.02
C ASP A 85 9.02 -7.47 16.58
N ILE A 86 7.79 -7.02 16.24
CA ILE A 86 7.25 -7.10 14.88
C ILE A 86 7.34 -5.73 14.21
N SER A 87 8.50 -5.44 13.62
CA SER A 87 8.72 -4.16 12.94
C SER A 87 8.71 -4.25 11.41
N THR A 88 8.68 -5.44 10.83
CA THR A 88 9.01 -5.65 9.40
C THR A 88 7.78 -5.80 8.50
N ASN A 89 6.59 -5.90 9.07
CA ASN A 89 5.36 -6.13 8.32
C ASN A 89 4.15 -5.51 9.02
N LEU A 90 3.04 -5.42 8.28
CA LEU A 90 1.70 -5.09 8.77
C LEU A 90 0.68 -6.02 8.12
N LEU A 91 -0.49 -6.13 8.74
CA LEU A 91 -1.72 -6.60 8.10
C LEU A 91 -2.62 -5.41 7.83
N VAL A 92 -3.16 -5.37 6.61
CA VAL A 92 -4.17 -4.39 6.22
C VAL A 92 -5.44 -5.06 5.74
N ALA A 93 -6.59 -4.42 5.95
CA ALA A 93 -7.90 -4.96 5.59
C ALA A 93 -8.85 -3.86 5.08
N ALA A 94 -10.04 -4.28 4.61
CA ALA A 94 -11.08 -3.38 4.11
C ALA A 94 -11.78 -2.58 5.22
N SER A 95 -11.82 -3.07 6.46
CA SER A 95 -12.34 -2.36 7.63
C SER A 95 -11.30 -2.28 8.75
N ALA A 96 -11.47 -1.29 9.64
CA ALA A 96 -10.54 -1.03 10.75
C ALA A 96 -10.59 -2.08 11.88
N ASP A 97 -11.65 -2.87 11.93
CA ASP A 97 -11.96 -3.86 12.97
C ASP A 97 -11.85 -5.32 12.48
N GLU A 98 -11.34 -5.54 11.27
CA GLU A 98 -11.12 -6.88 10.72
C GLU A 98 -10.11 -7.67 11.57
N THR A 99 -10.47 -8.91 11.88
CA THR A 99 -9.66 -9.86 12.68
C THR A 99 -9.58 -11.25 12.05
N ASP A 100 -10.24 -11.47 10.91
CA ASP A 100 -10.06 -12.65 10.07
C ASP A 100 -8.87 -12.42 9.13
N TYR A 101 -7.80 -13.21 9.33
CA TYR A 101 -6.59 -13.10 8.52
C TYR A 101 -6.84 -13.44 7.04
N ASN A 102 -7.92 -14.16 6.69
CA ASN A 102 -8.27 -14.46 5.30
C ASN A 102 -8.75 -13.21 4.54
N ASN A 103 -9.24 -12.20 5.26
CA ASN A 103 -9.66 -10.92 4.70
C ASN A 103 -8.53 -9.87 4.73
N CYS A 104 -7.33 -10.27 5.16
CA CYS A 104 -6.19 -9.39 5.31
C CYS A 104 -5.20 -9.56 4.16
N MET A 105 -4.51 -8.47 3.84
CA MET A 105 -3.34 -8.48 2.96
C MET A 105 -2.10 -8.11 3.78
N PRO A 106 -1.05 -8.96 3.79
CA PRO A 106 0.19 -8.62 4.45
C PRO A 106 1.01 -7.62 3.63
N ILE A 107 1.58 -6.62 4.31
CA ILE A 107 2.45 -5.60 3.72
C ILE A 107 3.85 -5.79 4.29
N GLN A 108 4.84 -5.95 3.42
CA GLN A 108 6.24 -5.86 3.83
C GLN A 108 6.64 -4.39 4.03
N LEU A 109 7.27 -4.08 5.16
CA LEU A 109 7.88 -2.79 5.40
C LEU A 109 9.38 -2.88 5.13
N PRO A 110 9.92 -2.37 4.01
CA PRO A 110 11.37 -2.34 3.77
C PRO A 110 12.07 -1.44 4.78
N SER A 111 13.37 -1.65 4.99
CA SER A 111 14.15 -0.81 5.91
C SER A 111 14.08 0.67 5.49
N GLY A 112 13.90 1.56 6.46
CA GLY A 112 13.81 3.01 6.24
C GLY A 112 12.55 3.63 6.86
N ASP A 113 12.20 4.81 6.34
CA ASP A 113 11.15 5.68 6.88
C ASP A 113 9.77 5.03 6.97
N ILE A 114 9.39 4.25 5.96
CA ILE A 114 8.07 3.61 5.95
C ILE A 114 7.94 2.62 7.10
N ARG A 115 8.99 1.86 7.37
CA ARG A 115 9.06 0.92 8.49
C ARG A 115 9.01 1.65 9.83
N SER A 116 9.85 2.66 10.02
CA SER A 116 9.93 3.38 11.29
C SER A 116 8.63 4.12 11.64
N LYS A 117 7.89 4.60 10.64
CA LYS A 117 6.65 5.37 10.84
C LYS A 117 5.38 4.51 10.97
N LEU A 118 5.33 3.35 10.29
CA LEU A 118 4.09 2.57 10.20
C LEU A 118 4.06 1.36 11.13
N ASN A 119 5.20 0.76 11.49
CA ASN A 119 5.19 -0.47 12.26
C ASN A 119 4.47 -0.32 13.61
N LEU A 120 3.71 -1.35 14.01
CA LEU A 120 2.87 -1.30 15.21
C LEU A 120 3.63 -1.53 16.52
N ASN A 121 4.85 -2.10 16.47
CA ASN A 121 5.71 -2.24 17.65
C ASN A 121 6.04 -0.88 18.25
N ASP A 122 6.53 0.04 17.40
CA ASP A 122 6.94 1.38 17.81
C ASP A 122 5.78 2.39 17.74
N ASN A 123 4.78 2.12 16.89
CA ASN A 123 3.66 3.02 16.59
C ASN A 123 2.30 2.35 16.80
N ALA A 124 2.05 1.77 17.97
CA ALA A 124 0.78 1.07 18.28
C ALA A 124 -0.48 1.91 18.01
N GLY A 125 -0.39 3.24 18.09
CA GLY A 125 -1.46 4.17 17.74
C GLY A 125 -1.81 4.24 16.25
N ASN A 126 -1.14 3.47 15.38
CA ASN A 126 -1.52 3.31 13.99
C ASN A 126 -2.55 2.20 13.75
N LEU A 127 -2.81 1.35 14.75
CA LEU A 127 -3.86 0.35 14.66
C LEU A 127 -5.21 1.02 14.40
N GLY A 128 -5.95 0.52 13.40
CA GLY A 128 -7.22 1.06 12.94
C GLY A 128 -7.14 2.31 12.05
N LYS A 129 -5.94 2.82 11.72
CA LYS A 129 -5.81 3.97 10.81
C LYS A 129 -5.90 3.54 9.34
N GLU A 130 -6.56 4.37 8.54
CA GLU A 130 -6.54 4.26 7.07
C GLU A 130 -5.16 4.70 6.55
N VAL A 131 -4.65 3.96 5.56
CA VAL A 131 -3.41 4.25 4.84
C VAL A 131 -3.63 4.14 3.34
N ILE A 132 -2.83 4.88 2.59
CA ILE A 132 -2.70 4.77 1.14
C ILE A 132 -1.23 4.45 0.85
N LEU A 133 -0.96 3.28 0.28
CA LEU A 133 0.39 2.74 0.09
C LEU A 133 0.61 2.42 -1.38
N TYR A 134 1.84 2.63 -1.87
CA TYR A 134 2.27 2.21 -3.20
C TYR A 134 3.31 1.10 -3.08
N GLY A 135 3.16 0.04 -3.86
CA GLY A 135 4.11 -1.07 -3.89
C GLY A 135 3.71 -2.14 -4.90
N SER A 136 4.57 -3.15 -5.06
CA SER A 136 4.25 -4.34 -5.84
C SER A 136 3.29 -5.23 -5.07
N ILE A 137 2.23 -5.69 -5.74
CA ILE A 137 1.27 -6.64 -5.21
C ILE A 137 1.77 -8.03 -5.58
N GLU A 138 2.56 -8.64 -4.71
CA GLU A 138 3.10 -9.98 -4.92
C GLU A 138 2.43 -10.98 -3.99
N LYS A 139 2.46 -12.27 -4.35
CA LYS A 139 2.10 -13.34 -3.42
C LYS A 139 3.12 -13.34 -2.26
N TYR A 140 2.76 -12.70 -1.16
CA TYR A 140 3.57 -12.65 0.06
C TYR A 140 3.02 -13.64 1.10
N PHE A 141 3.91 -14.26 1.88
CA PHE A 141 3.57 -15.33 2.85
C PHE A 141 2.75 -16.49 2.27
N GLY A 142 3.32 -17.23 1.31
CA GLY A 142 2.96 -18.62 1.03
C GLY A 142 1.47 -18.93 1.08
N VAL A 143 0.63 -18.13 0.41
CA VAL A 143 -0.75 -18.53 0.11
C VAL A 143 -0.60 -19.66 -0.91
N MET A 144 -0.51 -20.89 -0.41
CA MET A 144 -0.46 -22.06 -1.29
C MET A 144 -1.82 -22.15 -1.99
N ASP A 145 -1.77 -22.30 -3.31
CA ASP A 145 -2.93 -22.54 -4.17
C ASP A 145 -3.70 -23.81 -3.75
#